data_AF-A0A517SBQ0-F1
#
_entry.id   AF-A0A517SBQ0-F1
#
_cell.length_a   1.000
_cell.length_b   1.000
_cell.length_c   1.000
_cell.angle_alpha   90.00
_cell.angle_beta   90.00
_cell.angle_gamma   90.00
#
_symmetry.space_group_name_H-M   'P 1'
#
loop_
_entity.id
_entity.type
_entity.pdbx_description
1 polymer ?
#
loop_
_entity_poly.entity_id
_entity_poly.type
_entity_poly.pdbx_seq_one_letter_code
_entity_poly.pdbx_strand_id
1 'polypeptide(L)' 'MQVGNLQGGGGKLQTSLESLQESWGRVSDVWRDEQSRRFEEEHLRHVAEDVQAVLPAVSHMIQVLQLANRELSDV' A
#
# COMPACT_ATOMS: atom_id res chain seq x y z
N MET A 1 -22.59 1.98 3.01
CA MET A 1 -21.22 1.40 2.96
C MET A 1 -20.29 2.34 3.69
N GLN A 2 -19.65 1.93 4.78
CA GLN A 2 -18.72 2.81 5.50
C GLN A 2 -17.47 3.03 4.64
N VAL A 3 -17.38 4.21 4.02
CA VAL A 3 -16.16 4.77 3.41
C VAL A 3 -14.94 4.64 4.34
N GLY A 4 -15.17 4.54 5.65
CA GLY A 4 -14.16 4.33 6.69
C GLY A 4 -13.30 3.06 6.57
N ASN A 5 -13.74 2.00 5.89
CA ASN A 5 -12.89 0.80 5.74
C ASN A 5 -11.79 0.97 4.67
N LEU A 6 -12.05 1.74 3.59
CA LEU A 6 -11.08 1.94 2.52
C LEU A 6 -9.93 2.85 2.95
N GLN A 7 -10.24 3.92 3.70
CA GLN A 7 -9.21 4.82 4.22
C GLN A 7 -8.30 4.10 5.22
N GLY A 8 -8.88 3.31 6.13
CA GLY A 8 -8.12 2.47 7.05
C GLY A 8 -7.32 1.37 6.34
N GLY A 9 -7.88 0.75 5.29
CA GLY A 9 -7.21 -0.26 4.47
C GLY A 9 -5.99 0.29 3.72
N GLY A 10 -6.13 1.46 3.08
CA GLY A 10 -5.02 2.13 2.39
C GLY A 10 -3.88 2.48 3.35
N GLY A 11 -4.19 3.05 4.52
CA GLY A 11 -3.18 3.34 5.54
C GLY A 11 -2.45 2.08 6.03
N LYS A 12 -3.18 0.98 6.26
CA LYS A 12 -2.58 -0.31 6.65
C LYS A 12 -1.66 -0.88 5.56
N LEU A 13 -2.03 -0.77 4.29
CA LEU A 13 -1.17 -1.21 3.18
C LEU A 13 0.14 -0.43 3.15
N GLN A 14 0.07 0.91 3.30
CA GLN A 14 1.25 1.75 3.36
C GLN A 14 2.16 1.38 4.53
N THR A 15 1.63 1.30 5.75
CA THR A 15 2.41 0.94 6.95
C THR A 15 3.02 -0.47 6.83
N SER A 16 2.30 -1.41 6.22
CA SER A 16 2.81 -2.77 6.02
C SER A 16 3.97 -2.81 5.03
N LEU A 17 3.91 -1.99 3.96
CA LEU A 17 5.01 -1.86 3.00
C LEU A 17 6.24 -1.22 3.65
N GLU A 18 6.06 -0.15 4.44
CA GLU A 18 7.14 0.49 5.18
C GLU A 18 7.82 -0.50 6.14
N SER A 19 7.03 -1.24 6.92
CA SER A 19 7.55 -2.29 7.82
C SER A 19 8.29 -3.41 7.09
N LEU A 20 7.86 -3.77 5.87
CA LEU A 20 8.52 -4.75 5.03
C LEU A 20 9.89 -4.24 4.55
N GLN A 21 9.95 -2.99 4.09
CA GLN A 21 11.19 -2.35 3.64
C GLN A 21 12.21 -2.21 4.77
N GLU A 22 11.77 -1.79 5.96
CA GLU A 22 12.64 -1.74 7.14
C GLU A 22 13.18 -3.11 7.53
N SER A 23 12.32 -4.13 7.50
CA SER A 23 12.72 -5.50 7.82
C SER A 23 13.68 -6.07 6.78
N TRP A 24 13.46 -5.75 5.50
CA TRP A 24 14.40 -6.09 4.44
C TRP A 24 15.75 -5.43 4.64
N GLY A 25 15.80 -4.13 4.93
CA GLY A 25 17.04 -3.40 5.18
C GLY A 25 17.88 -4.01 6.31
N ARG A 26 17.24 -4.47 7.39
CA ARG A 26 17.95 -5.17 8.49
C ARG A 26 18.51 -6.53 8.08
N VAL A 27 17.81 -7.25 7.20
CA VAL A 27 18.19 -8.60 6.78
C VAL A 27 19.24 -8.55 5.66
N SER A 28 19.14 -7.61 4.72
CA SER A 28 20.07 -7.46 3.60
C SER A 28 21.49 -7.07 4.06
N ASP A 29 21.64 -6.57 5.29
CA ASP A 29 22.95 -6.36 5.91
C ASP A 29 23.70 -7.65 6.23
N VAL A 30 22.99 -8.74 6.53
CA VAL A 30 23.58 -10.04 6.91
C VAL A 30 23.35 -11.13 5.86
N TRP A 31 22.31 -11.01 5.04
CA TRP A 31 21.97 -11.94 3.98
C TRP A 31 22.26 -11.33 2.59
N ARG A 32 23.46 -11.61 2.06
CA ARG A 32 24.02 -10.97 0.85
C ARG A 32 24.37 -11.95 -0.26
N ASP A 33 23.65 -13.06 -0.34
CA ASP A 33 23.86 -14.07 -1.38
C ASP A 33 22.99 -13.82 -2.62
N GLU A 34 23.09 -14.69 -3.61
CA GLU A 34 22.27 -14.61 -4.82
C GLU A 34 20.77 -14.77 -4.54
N GLN A 35 20.40 -15.51 -3.48
CA GLN A 35 18.99 -15.73 -3.14
C GLN A 35 18.38 -14.47 -2.55
N SER A 36 19.13 -13.70 -1.75
CA SER A 36 18.66 -12.44 -1.21
C SER A 36 18.40 -11.41 -2.31
N ARG A 37 19.31 -11.30 -3.29
CA ARG A 37 19.12 -10.46 -4.48
C ARG A 37 17.88 -10.86 -5.28
N ARG A 38 17.71 -12.17 -5.56
CA ARG A 38 16.52 -12.68 -6.26
C ARG A 38 15.24 -12.37 -5.49
N PHE A 39 15.23 -12.55 -4.18
CA PHE A 39 14.07 -12.26 -3.36
C PHE A 39 13.66 -10.79 -3.45
N GLU A 40 14.63 -9.87 -3.43
CA GLU A 40 14.37 -8.45 -3.61
C GLU A 40 13.79 -8.13 -5.01
N GLU A 41 14.46 -8.63 -6.05
CA GLU A 41 14.15 -8.32 -7.44
C GLU A 41 12.81 -8.94 -7.90
N GLU A 42 12.56 -10.19 -7.52
CA GLU A 42 11.42 -11.01 -7.98
C GLU A 42 10.19 -10.94 -7.07
N HIS A 43 10.31 -10.37 -5.86
CA HIS A 43 9.18 -10.28 -4.94
C HIS A 43 9.01 -8.89 -4.33
N LEU A 44 10.02 -8.39 -3.59
CA LEU A 44 9.85 -7.15 -2.82
C LEU A 44 9.60 -5.95 -3.73
N ARG A 45 10.33 -5.85 -4.84
CA ARG A 45 10.15 -4.76 -5.79
C ARG A 45 8.75 -4.76 -6.41
N HIS A 46 8.26 -5.92 -6.83
CA HIS A 46 6.91 -6.03 -7.41
C HIS A 46 5.82 -5.66 -6.41
N VAL A 47 5.91 -6.14 -5.16
CA VAL A 47 4.95 -5.77 -4.12
C VAL A 47 4.96 -4.26 -3.85
N ALA A 48 6.15 -3.63 -3.84
CA ALA A 48 6.25 -2.18 -3.67
C ALA A 48 5.60 -1.42 -4.83
N GLU A 49 5.85 -1.82 -6.06
CA GLU A 49 5.24 -1.23 -7.28
C GLU A 49 3.71 -1.38 -7.26
N ASP A 50 3.20 -2.57 -6.94
CA ASP A 50 1.77 -2.86 -6.88
C ASP A 50 1.07 -2.00 -5.81
N VAL A 51 1.63 -1.92 -4.61
CA VAL A 51 1.06 -1.09 -3.53
C VAL A 51 1.09 0.39 -3.91
N GLN A 52 2.19 0.88 -4.50
CA GLN A 52 2.29 2.26 -4.97
C GLN A 52 1.29 2.57 -6.08
N ALA A 53 0.96 1.61 -6.94
CA ALA A 53 -0.06 1.75 -7.97
C ALA A 53 -1.49 1.75 -7.40
N VAL A 54 -1.75 0.96 -6.35
CA VAL A 54 -3.08 0.80 -5.75
C VAL A 54 -3.48 1.98 -4.85
N LEU A 55 -2.54 2.54 -4.07
CA LEU A 55 -2.85 3.61 -3.10
C LEU A 55 -3.52 4.85 -3.73
N PRO A 56 -3.09 5.35 -4.90
CA PRO A 56 -3.78 6.44 -5.60
C PRO A 56 -5.22 6.08 -6.00
N ALA A 57 -5.45 4.86 -6.48
CA ALA A 57 -6.78 4.39 -6.86
C ALA A 57 -7.71 4.33 -5.64
N VAL A 58 -7.23 3.81 -4.52
CA VAL A 58 -7.98 3.79 -3.24
C VAL A 58 -8.30 5.21 -2.79
N SER A 59 -7.33 6.13 -2.86
CA SER A 59 -7.51 7.53 -2.49
C SER A 59 -8.58 8.21 -3.36
N HIS A 60 -8.54 7.96 -4.68
CA HIS A 60 -9.53 8.49 -5.60
C HIS A 60 -10.93 7.94 -5.32
N MET A 61 -11.07 6.64 -5.07
CA MET A 61 -12.36 6.03 -4.71
C MET A 61 -12.95 6.66 -3.44
N ILE A 62 -12.12 6.93 -2.42
CA ILE A 62 -12.58 7.58 -1.19
C ILE A 62 -13.12 8.99 -1.51
N GLN A 63 -12.42 9.76 -2.32
CA GLN A 63 -12.84 11.11 -2.72
C GLN A 63 -14.19 11.10 -3.46
N VAL A 64 -14.34 10.19 -4.43
CA VAL A 64 -15.60 10.05 -5.21
C VAL A 64 -16.76 9.66 -4.30
N LEU A 65 -16.55 8.71 -3.38
CA LEU A 65 -17.59 8.29 -2.43
C LEU A 65 -17.96 9.39 -1.44
N GLN A 66 -16.99 10.19 -0.97
CA GLN A 66 -17.25 11.34 -0.11
C GLN A 66 -18.04 12.42 -0.83
N LEU A 67 -17.70 12.71 -2.09
CA LEU A 67 -18.44 13.66 -2.92
C LEU A 67 -19.88 13.19 -3.13
N ALA A 68 -20.08 11.94 -3.56
CA ALA A 68 -21.41 11.38 -3.78
C ALA A 68 -22.25 11.38 -2.49
N ASN A 69 -21.65 11.06 -1.34
CA ASN A 69 -22.36 11.12 -0.06
C ASN A 69 -22.81 12.54 0.29
N ARG A 70 -21.98 13.54 0.00
CA ARG A 70 -22.34 14.95 0.22
C ARG A 70 -23.47 15.40 -0.70
N GLU A 71 -23.38 15.09 -1.99
CA GLU A 71 -24.43 15.46 -2.96
C GLU A 71 -25.77 14.82 -2.63
N LEU A 72 -25.76 13.59 -2.11
CA LEU A 72 -26.98 12.89 -1.69
C LEU A 72 -27.53 13.37 -0.34
N SER A 73 -26.72 14.00 0.51
CA SER A 73 -27.19 14.56 1.80
C SER A 73 -27.71 15.99 1.72
N ASP A 74 -27.36 16.71 0.63
CA ASP A 74 -27.78 18.08 0.38
C ASP A 74 -29.12 18.18 -0.41
N VAL A 75 -29.76 17.02 -0.71
CA VAL A 75 -31.10 16.87 -1.34
C VAL A 75 -32.11 16.38 -0.31
#